data_AF-A0A553ZV49-F1
#
_entry.id   AF-A0A553ZV49-F1
#
_cell.length_a   1.000
_cell.length_b   1.000
_cell.length_c   1.000
_cell.angle_alpha   90.00
_cell.angle_beta   90.00
_cell.angle_gamma   90.00
#
_symmetry.space_group_name_H-M   'P 1'
#
loop_
_entity.id
_entity.type
_entity.pdbx_description
1 polymer ?
#
loop_
_entity_poly.entity_id
_entity_poly.type
_entity_poly.pdbx_seq_one_letter_code
_entity_poly.pdbx_strand_id
1 'polypeptide(L)'
;MNLYKAHIIHPHTNVPLIVYFNESDGFVSFERDEKVLQAIYSMKSDLMQSKSFQASLKRASHLCQTQYPLDTMEEVQEFLSKIGLDLKDIEFEQVYVH
;
A
#
# COMPACT_ATOMS: atom_id res chain seq x y z
N MET A 1 8.03 -0.76 -19.49
CA MET A 1 6.90 -0.81 -18.55
C MET A 1 7.05 0.36 -17.61
N ASN A 2 6.05 1.24 -17.56
CA ASN A 2 6.04 2.38 -16.64
C ASN A 2 5.36 1.95 -15.34
N LEU A 3 6.16 1.42 -14.43
CA LEU A 3 5.72 1.00 -13.11
C LEU A 3 6.21 2.00 -12.08
N TYR A 4 5.32 2.49 -11.23
CA TYR A 4 5.65 3.34 -10.11
C TYR A 4 5.26 2.62 -8.82
N LYS A 5 6.00 2.86 -7.74
CA LYS A 5 5.67 2.36 -6.42
C LYS A 5 5.73 3.48 -5.38
N ALA A 6 4.91 3.41 -4.35
CA ALA A 6 5.01 4.27 -3.17
C ALA A 6 4.77 3.46 -1.90
N HIS A 7 5.44 3.83 -0.82
CA HIS A 7 5.20 3.25 0.51
C HIS A 7 4.19 4.12 1.26
N ILE A 8 3.18 3.50 1.85
CA ILE A 8 2.11 4.19 2.57
C ILE A 8 1.77 3.47 3.89
N ILE A 9 1.11 4.19 4.79
CA ILE A 9 0.46 3.59 5.97
C ILE A 9 -1.04 3.70 5.77
N HIS A 10 -1.75 2.58 5.74
CA HIS A 10 -3.20 2.60 5.53
C HIS A 10 -3.91 3.36 6.67
N PRO A 11 -4.72 4.39 6.38
CA PRO A 11 -5.15 5.39 7.37
C PRO A 11 -6.07 4.82 8.47
N HIS A 12 -6.79 3.72 8.18
CA HIS A 12 -7.73 3.13 9.14
C HIS A 12 -7.22 1.86 9.85
N THR A 13 -6.15 1.25 9.34
CA THR A 13 -5.61 -0.01 9.89
C THR A 13 -4.18 0.14 10.40
N ASN A 14 -3.51 1.25 10.08
CA ASN A 14 -2.10 1.51 10.34
C ASN A 14 -1.18 0.41 9.80
N VAL A 15 -1.63 -0.32 8.78
CA VAL A 15 -0.84 -1.38 8.15
C VAL A 15 0.06 -0.72 7.09
N PRO A 16 1.38 -0.94 7.13
CA PRO A 16 2.28 -0.55 6.05
C PRO A 16 1.94 -1.29 4.76
N LEU A 17 1.70 -0.55 3.68
CA LEU A 17 1.40 -1.06 2.35
C LEU A 17 2.34 -0.44 1.31
N ILE A 18 2.48 -1.13 0.19
CA ILE A 18 3.09 -0.63 -1.03
C ILE A 18 1.97 -0.45 -2.04
N VAL A 19 1.89 0.74 -2.65
CA VAL A 19 1.02 1.02 -3.79
C VAL A 19 1.85 0.83 -5.05
N TYR A 20 1.36 0.06 -6.00
CA TYR A 20 1.93 -0.03 -7.33
C TYR A 20 0.98 0.58 -8.34
N PHE A 21 1.49 1.48 -9.17
CA PHE A 21 0.77 2.02 -10.31
C PHE A 21 1.45 1.55 -11.60
N ASN A 22 0.75 0.71 -12.36
CA ASN A 22 1.17 0.30 -13.67
C ASN A 22 0.48 1.19 -14.71
N GLU A 23 1.18 2.24 -15.11
CA GLU A 23 0.69 3.22 -16.09
C GLU A 23 0.53 2.59 -17.48
N SER A 24 1.31 1.56 -17.81
CA SER A 24 1.21 0.87 -19.11
C SER A 24 -0.07 0.04 -19.24
N ASP A 25 -0.52 -0.57 -18.14
CA ASP A 25 -1.69 -1.45 -18.13
C ASP A 25 -2.94 -0.79 -17.51
N GLY A 26 -2.83 0.45 -17.02
CA GLY A 26 -3.97 1.24 -16.53
C GLY A 26 -4.55 0.73 -15.21
N PHE A 27 -3.72 0.33 -14.25
CA PHE A 27 -4.23 -0.10 -12.95
C PHE A 27 -3.31 0.21 -11.77
N VAL A 28 -3.94 0.26 -10.59
CA VAL A 28 -3.29 0.30 -9.28
C VAL A 28 -3.54 -0.98 -8.52
N SER A 29 -2.53 -1.47 -7.81
CA SER A 29 -2.63 -2.56 -6.85
C SER A 29 -1.94 -2.21 -5.54
N PHE A 30 -2.32 -2.93 -4.49
CA PHE A 30 -1.72 -2.79 -3.16
C PHE A 30 -1.05 -4.09 -2.76
N GLU A 31 0.06 -3.98 -2.04
CA GLU A 31 0.73 -5.09 -1.40
C GLU A 31 1.01 -4.74 0.06
N ARG A 32 1.07 -5.74 0.94
CA ARG A 32 1.57 -5.52 2.30
C ARG A 32 3.07 -5.32 2.24
N ASP A 33 3.58 -4.32 2.95
CA ASP A 33 5.03 -4.15 3.08
C ASP A 33 5.57 -5.17 4.08
N GLU A 34 5.80 -6.39 3.62
CA GLU A 34 6.25 -7.51 4.45
C GLU A 34 7.62 -7.21 5.10
N LYS A 35 8.48 -6.40 4.47
CA LYS A 35 9.77 -6.01 5.05
C LYS A 35 9.58 -5.13 6.28
N VAL A 36 8.74 -4.09 6.16
CA VAL A 36 8.43 -3.20 7.28
C VAL A 36 7.66 -3.95 8.37
N LEU A 37 6.72 -4.81 7.99
CA LEU A 37 5.99 -5.66 8.94
C LEU A 37 6.93 -6.58 9.71
N GLN A 38 7.86 -7.26 9.04
CA GLN A 38 8.87 -8.10 9.69
C GLN A 38 9.75 -7.30 10.67
N ALA A 39 10.19 -6.10 10.29
CA ALA A 39 10.96 -5.23 11.17
C ALA A 39 10.16 -4.85 12.44
N ILE A 40 8.88 -4.51 12.29
CA ILE A 40 7.97 -4.23 13.42
C ILE A 40 7.85 -5.47 14.32
N TYR A 41 7.71 -6.66 13.74
CA TYR A 41 7.61 -7.93 14.50
C TYR A 41 8.88 -8.23 15.29
N SER A 42 10.06 -8.01 14.69
CA SER A 42 11.34 -8.22 15.37
C SER A 42 11.54 -7.28 16.56
N MET A 43 10.96 -6.08 16.53
CA MET A 43 11.07 -5.10 17.62
C MET A 43 9.99 -5.27 18.70
N LYS A 44 8.80 -5.77 18.35
CA LYS A 44 7.67 -5.94 19.28
C LYS A 44 6.98 -7.29 19.05
N SER A 45 7.55 -8.36 19.60
CA SER A 45 7.01 -9.72 19.49
C SER A 45 5.55 -9.85 19.94
N ASP A 46 5.14 -9.06 20.93
CA ASP A 46 3.79 -9.11 21.51
C ASP A 46 2.71 -8.58 20.56
N LEU A 47 3.08 -7.72 19.60
CA LEU A 47 2.15 -7.16 18.60
C LEU A 47 1.62 -8.24 17.65
N MET A 48 2.40 -9.29 17.37
CA MET A 48 1.98 -10.44 16.55
C MET A 48 0.80 -11.19 17.16
N GLN A 49 0.73 -11.25 18.49
CA GLN A 49 -0.32 -11.97 19.21
C GLN A 49 -1.55 -11.10 19.48
N SER A 50 -1.45 -9.81 19.21
CA SER A 50 -2.57 -8.89 19.38
C SER A 50 -3.67 -9.18 18.37
N LYS A 51 -4.84 -9.57 18.89
CA LYS A 51 -6.06 -9.78 18.09
C LYS A 51 -6.44 -8.54 17.27
N SER A 52 -6.19 -7.33 17.79
CA SER A 52 -6.52 -6.08 17.08
C SER A 52 -5.61 -5.85 15.88
N PHE A 53 -4.34 -6.23 15.97
CA PHE A 53 -3.39 -6.12 14.87
C PHE A 53 -3.67 -7.16 13.78
N GLN A 54 -3.93 -8.41 14.16
CA GLN A 54 -4.34 -9.45 13.21
C GLN A 54 -5.63 -9.11 12.46
N ALA A 55 -6.61 -8.52 13.15
CA ALA A 55 -7.84 -8.03 12.52
C ALA A 55 -7.59 -6.88 11.53
N SER A 56 -6.61 -6.02 11.82
CA SER A 56 -6.22 -4.91 10.96
C SER A 56 -5.47 -5.39 9.70
N LEU A 57 -4.58 -6.37 9.85
CA LEU A 57 -3.96 -7.07 8.72
C LEU A 57 -5.00 -7.73 7.83
N LYS A 58 -5.93 -8.49 8.40
CA LYS A 58 -6.97 -9.19 7.62
C LYS A 58 -7.83 -8.22 6.80
N ARG A 59 -8.19 -7.06 7.38
CA ARG A 59 -8.92 -6.01 6.67
C ARG A 59 -8.09 -5.40 5.53
N ALA A 60 -6.80 -5.14 5.76
CA ALA A 60 -5.90 -4.62 4.73
C ALA A 60 -5.66 -5.62 3.58
N SER A 61 -5.68 -6.93 3.86
CA SER A 61 -5.50 -7.97 2.84
C SER A 61 -6.57 -7.93 1.73
N HIS A 62 -7.79 -7.46 2.02
CA HIS A 62 -8.82 -7.34 0.98
C HIS A 62 -8.45 -6.29 -0.08
N LEU A 63 -7.81 -5.18 0.32
CA LEU A 63 -7.30 -4.16 -0.61
C LEU A 63 -6.21 -4.75 -1.52
N CYS A 64 -5.38 -5.65 -0.98
CA CYS A 64 -4.27 -6.26 -1.72
C CYS A 64 -4.71 -7.31 -2.75
N GLN A 65 -5.97 -7.73 -2.72
CA GLN A 65 -6.52 -8.72 -3.65
C GLN A 65 -7.25 -8.08 -4.83
N THR A 66 -7.32 -6.75 -4.86
CA THR A 66 -8.06 -6.01 -5.87
C THR A 66 -7.11 -5.17 -6.72
N GLN A 67 -7.36 -5.16 -8.03
CA GLN A 67 -6.77 -4.19 -8.95
C GLN A 67 -7.82 -3.12 -9.24
N TYR A 68 -7.41 -1.86 -9.19
CA TYR A 68 -8.27 -0.70 -9.41
C TYR A 68 -7.91 -0.10 -10.77
N PRO A 69 -8.85 -0.05 -11.74
CA PRO A 69 -8.57 0.52 -13.05
C PRO A 69 -8.41 2.04 -12.91
N LEU A 70 -7.20 2.53 -13.18
CA LEU A 70 -6.79 3.93 -13.09
C LEU A 70 -5.70 4.14 -14.13
N ASP A 71 -5.92 5.07 -15.06
CA ASP A 71 -5.10 5.21 -16.27
C ASP A 71 -3.98 6.24 -16.10
N THR A 72 -4.14 7.18 -15.15
CA THR A 72 -3.21 8.29 -14.97
C THR A 72 -2.77 8.47 -13.52
N MET A 73 -1.58 9.02 -13.31
CA MET A 73 -1.07 9.33 -11.96
C MET A 73 -2.00 10.29 -11.20
N GLU A 74 -2.68 11.20 -11.89
CA GLU A 74 -3.65 12.12 -11.28
C GLU A 74 -4.85 11.36 -10.70
N GLU A 75 -5.38 10.38 -11.43
CA GLU A 75 -6.45 9.49 -10.93
C GLU A 75 -5.98 8.65 -9.74
N VAL A 76 -4.73 8.19 -9.75
CA VAL A 76 -4.12 7.49 -8.60
C VAL A 76 -4.08 8.39 -7.38
N GLN A 77 -3.59 9.63 -7.53
CA GLN A 77 -3.54 10.59 -6.44
C GLN A 77 -4.95 10.93 -5.92
N GLU A 78 -5.93 11.15 -6.78
CA GLU A 78 -7.30 11.41 -6.36
C GLU A 78 -7.88 10.20 -5.60
N PHE A 79 -7.63 8.99 -6.08
CA PHE A 79 -8.04 7.76 -5.41
C PHE A 79 -7.41 7.60 -4.03
N LEU A 80 -6.10 7.82 -3.92
CA LEU A 80 -5.36 7.75 -2.64
C LEU A 80 -5.84 8.81 -1.64
N SER A 81 -6.18 10.00 -2.11
CA SER A 81 -6.78 11.06 -1.28
C SER A 81 -8.17 10.66 -0.78
N LYS A 82 -9.01 10.06 -1.64
CA LYS A 82 -10.36 9.58 -1.28
C LYS A 82 -10.35 8.47 -0.22
N ILE A 83 -9.31 7.63 -0.18
CA ILE A 83 -9.15 6.62 0.88
C ILE A 83 -8.56 7.19 2.18
N GLY A 84 -8.23 8.48 2.21
CA GLY A 84 -7.81 9.20 3.41
C GLY A 84 -6.29 9.35 3.58
N LEU A 85 -5.50 9.21 2.52
CA LEU A 85 -4.06 9.48 2.55
C LEU A 85 -3.79 10.95 2.20
N ASP A 86 -2.84 11.58 2.89
CA ASP A 86 -2.30 12.88 2.47
C ASP A 86 -1.27 12.66 1.38
N LEU A 87 -1.50 13.25 0.20
CA LEU A 87 -0.63 13.11 -0.96
C LEU A 87 0.77 13.69 -0.73
N LYS A 88 0.93 14.60 0.24
CA LYS A 88 2.24 15.15 0.61
C LYS A 88 3.17 14.11 1.24
N ASP A 89 2.59 13.05 1.81
CA ASP A 89 3.31 11.98 2.47
C ASP A 89 3.58 10.78 1.54
N ILE A 90 3.22 10.90 0.25
CA ILE A 90 3.35 9.83 -0.73
C ILE A 90 4.40 10.22 -1.78
N GLU A 91 5.49 9.47 -1.80
CA GLU A 91 6.54 9.61 -2.80
C GLU A 91 6.52 8.40 -3.73
N PHE A 92 6.25 8.65 -5.02
CA PHE A 92 6.28 7.62 -6.05
C PHE A 92 7.67 7.50 -6.67
N GLU A 93 8.25 6.32 -6.58
CA GLU A 93 9.50 5.94 -7.24
C GLU A 93 9.20 5.16 -8.52
N GLN A 94 9.86 5.51 -9.62
CA GLN A 94 9.80 4.70 -10.84
C GLN A 94 10.59 3.40 -10.64
N VAL A 95 9.98 2.27 -11.01
CA VAL A 95 10.56 0.93 -10.90
C VAL A 95 10.96 0.45 -12.30
N TYR A 96 12.25 0.18 -12.48
CA TYR A 96 12.77 -0.44 -13.70
C TYR A 96 12.75 -1.95 -13.56
N VAL A 97 11.82 -2.60 -14.26
CA VAL A 97 11.75 -4.07 -14.33
C VAL A 97 12.51 -4.50 -15.59
N HIS A 98 13.56 -5.31 -15.41
CA HIS A 98 14.36 -5.90 -16.50
C HIS A 98 13.71 -7.16 -17.05
#